data_AF-A0A0J9S2T1-F1
#
_entry.id   AF-A0A0J9S2T1-F1
#
_cell.length_a   1.000
_cell.length_b   1.000
_cell.length_c   1.000
_cell.angle_alpha   90.00
_cell.angle_beta   90.00
_cell.angle_gamma   90.00
#
_symmetry.space_group_name_H-M   'P 1'
#
loop_
_entity.id
_entity.type
_entity.pdbx_description
1 polymer ?
#
loop_
_entity_poly.entity_id
_entity_poly.type
_entity_poly.pdbx_seq_one_letter_code
_entity_poly.pdbx_strand_id
1 'polypeptide(L)'
;MDSQAVLREESHKFFKDIKKYLSHNDNLNVAEKLDKHETACEFMSSDTMFTEKQRRNRLCEKFNYLIDLLTIERTKNLSECDKEYLNFWLNDELRTTDDKSPIRIKYFYDKLKQKIPDSYINSLEGKLYNITDEHFENMRILNNLYKNYGKIFNEEHNVVCGRKEKCLEYSNICYDEYKTGLIRCFNKHGKLCEELSKFKNMYISENTNATLSGVFSYDELKELPRHEDVQYELYGGLNSWKNLTMMIFSILGSTIGLLFYFYKVKNINS
;
A
#
# COMPACT_ATOMS: atom_id res chain seq x y z
N MET A 1 -23.62 -17.85 -5.99
CA MET A 1 -22.59 -18.90 -5.94
C MET A 1 -21.32 -18.26 -5.43
N ASP A 2 -21.00 -18.53 -4.17
CA ASP A 2 -19.82 -18.03 -3.49
C ASP A 2 -18.56 -18.38 -4.30
N SER A 3 -17.83 -17.35 -4.72
CA SER A 3 -16.47 -17.53 -5.19
C SER A 3 -15.65 -17.99 -3.99
N GLN A 4 -15.22 -19.25 -3.99
CA GLN A 4 -14.09 -19.67 -3.17
C GLN A 4 -13.00 -18.61 -3.33
N ALA A 5 -12.67 -17.94 -2.23
CA ALA A 5 -11.47 -17.11 -2.16
C ALA A 5 -10.30 -18.07 -2.38
N VAL A 6 -9.81 -18.14 -3.62
CA VAL A 6 -8.51 -18.74 -3.90
C VAL A 6 -7.53 -17.89 -3.11
N LEU A 7 -7.02 -18.44 -2.00
CA LEU A 7 -5.88 -17.86 -1.28
C LEU A 7 -4.69 -17.92 -2.22
N ARG A 8 -4.54 -16.88 -3.03
CA ARG A 8 -3.47 -16.73 -3.98
C ARG A 8 -2.32 -16.09 -3.23
N GLU A 9 -1.22 -16.83 -3.12
CA GLU A 9 -0.03 -16.31 -2.47
C GLU A 9 0.55 -15.18 -3.33
N GLU A 10 0.45 -13.95 -2.86
CA GLU A 10 0.95 -12.79 -3.59
C GLU A 10 2.47 -12.85 -3.73
N SER A 11 2.98 -12.66 -4.95
CA SER A 11 4.40 -12.91 -5.23
C SER A 11 5.29 -11.72 -4.91
N HIS A 12 4.72 -10.50 -4.90
CA HIS A 12 5.43 -9.23 -4.72
C HIS A 12 6.55 -9.02 -5.77
N LYS A 13 6.57 -9.82 -6.85
CA LYS A 13 7.68 -9.84 -7.81
C LYS A 13 7.74 -8.57 -8.63
N PHE A 14 6.60 -7.94 -8.89
CA PHE A 14 6.56 -6.67 -9.61
C PHE A 14 7.32 -5.55 -8.90
N PHE A 15 7.56 -5.63 -7.59
CA PHE A 15 8.34 -4.61 -6.87
C PHE A 15 9.79 -4.51 -7.34
N LYS A 16 10.33 -5.56 -7.96
CA LYS A 16 11.64 -5.50 -8.63
C LYS A 16 11.69 -4.41 -9.71
N ASP A 17 10.56 -4.20 -10.40
CA ASP A 17 10.42 -3.24 -11.50
C ASP A 17 9.53 -2.05 -11.10
N ILE A 18 9.37 -1.77 -9.79
CA ILE A 18 8.45 -0.73 -9.28
C ILE A 18 8.73 0.66 -9.85
N LYS A 19 10.01 1.01 -10.07
CA LYS A 19 10.41 2.31 -10.64
C LYS A 19 9.77 2.53 -12.03
N LYS A 20 9.81 1.50 -12.91
CA LYS A 20 9.14 1.50 -14.22
C LYS A 20 7.64 1.78 -14.08
N TYR A 21 6.97 1.08 -13.17
CA TYR A 21 5.53 1.19 -12.98
C TYR A 21 5.11 2.56 -12.42
N LEU A 22 5.87 3.12 -11.48
CA LEU A 22 5.64 4.46 -10.94
C LEU A 22 5.83 5.54 -12.02
N SER A 23 6.85 5.41 -12.86
CA SER A 23 7.06 6.31 -14.00
C SER A 23 5.88 6.30 -14.97
N HIS A 24 5.28 5.14 -15.23
CA HIS A 24 4.05 5.06 -16.03
C HIS A 24 2.88 5.79 -15.36
N ASN A 25 2.72 5.67 -14.04
CA ASN A 25 1.65 6.35 -13.30
C ASN A 25 1.71 7.87 -13.40
N ASP A 26 2.90 8.45 -13.43
CA ASP A 26 3.09 9.90 -13.56
C ASP A 26 2.53 10.43 -14.89
N ASN A 27 2.43 9.56 -15.91
CA ASN A 27 1.88 9.89 -17.23
C ASN A 27 0.37 9.65 -17.35
N LEU A 28 -0.29 9.00 -16.37
CA LEU A 28 -1.71 8.60 -16.49
C LEU A 28 -2.71 9.76 -16.45
N ASN A 29 -2.28 11.01 -16.30
CA ASN A 29 -3.17 12.18 -16.28
C ASN A 29 -3.11 13.02 -17.57
N VAL A 30 -2.47 12.53 -18.63
CA VAL A 30 -2.43 13.23 -19.94
C VAL A 30 -3.76 13.05 -20.68
N ALA A 31 -4.61 14.09 -20.70
CA ALA A 31 -5.97 14.05 -21.25
C ALA A 31 -6.03 13.47 -22.68
N GLU A 32 -5.17 13.96 -23.60
CA GLU A 32 -5.13 13.50 -25.00
C GLU A 32 -4.90 11.99 -25.12
N LYS A 33 -4.11 11.39 -24.21
CA LYS A 33 -3.84 9.95 -24.23
C LYS A 33 -5.06 9.16 -23.74
N LEU A 34 -5.75 9.67 -22.73
CA LEU A 34 -6.94 9.05 -22.19
C LEU A 34 -8.14 9.14 -23.16
N ASP A 35 -8.26 10.23 -23.94
CA ASP A 35 -9.35 10.44 -24.89
C ASP A 35 -9.38 9.36 -25.99
N LYS A 36 -8.22 8.76 -26.31
CA LYS A 36 -8.13 7.62 -27.24
C LYS A 36 -8.90 6.38 -26.77
N HIS A 37 -9.22 6.31 -25.48
CA HIS A 37 -9.92 5.19 -24.86
C HIS A 37 -11.38 5.54 -24.49
N GLU A 38 -11.84 6.77 -24.71
CA GLU A 38 -13.16 7.24 -24.30
C GLU A 38 -14.29 6.33 -24.84
N THR A 39 -14.33 6.09 -26.15
CA THR A 39 -15.35 5.25 -26.78
C THR A 39 -15.35 3.82 -26.23
N ALA A 40 -14.17 3.27 -25.94
CA ALA A 40 -14.04 1.94 -25.38
C ALA A 40 -14.53 1.86 -23.92
N CYS A 41 -14.60 3.00 -23.24
CA CYS A 41 -14.97 3.16 -21.83
C CYS A 41 -16.38 3.75 -21.62
N GLU A 42 -17.11 4.13 -22.68
CA GLU A 42 -18.48 4.68 -22.62
C GLU A 42 -19.47 3.81 -21.83
N PHE A 43 -19.22 2.50 -21.76
CA PHE A 43 -20.05 1.59 -20.97
C PHE A 43 -20.12 1.98 -19.49
N MET A 44 -19.08 2.62 -18.94
CA MET A 44 -19.08 3.08 -17.56
C MET A 44 -20.15 4.13 -17.27
N SER A 45 -20.51 4.95 -18.27
CA SER A 45 -21.50 6.03 -18.13
C SER A 45 -22.94 5.50 -17.99
N SER A 46 -23.24 4.37 -18.61
CA SER A 46 -24.59 3.76 -18.59
C SER A 46 -24.76 2.69 -17.50
N ASP A 47 -23.66 2.21 -16.92
CA ASP A 47 -23.67 1.13 -15.94
C ASP A 47 -23.63 1.70 -14.51
N THR A 48 -24.71 1.45 -13.76
CA THR A 48 -24.95 1.96 -12.40
C THR A 48 -24.02 1.34 -11.36
N MET A 49 -23.29 0.27 -11.69
CA MET A 49 -22.27 -0.27 -10.79
C MET A 49 -21.08 0.69 -10.67
N PHE A 50 -20.78 1.48 -11.71
CA PHE A 50 -19.71 2.48 -11.67
C PHE A 50 -20.18 3.74 -10.97
N THR A 51 -19.37 4.19 -10.02
CA THR A 51 -19.62 5.39 -9.23
C THR A 51 -19.23 6.64 -10.03
N GLU A 52 -19.83 7.77 -9.71
CA GLU A 52 -19.46 9.06 -10.31
C GLU A 52 -17.97 9.38 -10.12
N LYS A 53 -17.38 8.98 -8.98
CA LYS A 53 -15.96 9.24 -8.73
C LYS A 53 -15.07 8.41 -9.64
N GLN A 54 -15.41 7.14 -9.90
CA GLN A 54 -14.68 6.30 -10.86
C GLN A 54 -14.75 6.84 -12.29
N ARG A 55 -15.92 7.35 -12.70
CA ARG A 55 -16.09 7.99 -14.01
C ARG A 55 -15.27 9.28 -14.13
N ARG A 56 -15.38 10.19 -13.14
CA ARG A 56 -14.59 11.43 -13.13
C ARG A 56 -13.08 11.19 -13.08
N ASN A 57 -12.65 10.12 -12.40
CA ASN A 57 -11.24 9.74 -12.34
C ASN A 57 -10.74 9.08 -13.64
N ARG A 58 -11.64 8.81 -14.60
CA ARG A 58 -11.34 8.14 -15.88
C ARG A 58 -10.69 6.77 -15.67
N LEU A 59 -11.25 5.98 -14.74
CA LEU A 59 -10.68 4.70 -14.29
C LEU A 59 -10.38 3.75 -15.47
N CYS A 60 -11.35 3.58 -16.38
CA CYS A 60 -11.19 2.67 -17.51
C CYS A 60 -10.17 3.19 -18.53
N GLU A 61 -10.17 4.48 -18.81
CA GLU A 61 -9.26 5.11 -19.76
C GLU A 61 -7.82 5.03 -19.24
N LYS A 62 -7.63 5.30 -17.94
CA LYS A 62 -6.33 5.14 -17.28
C LYS A 62 -5.85 3.69 -17.29
N PHE A 63 -6.74 2.73 -17.03
CA PHE A 63 -6.38 1.31 -17.08
C PHE A 63 -5.94 0.87 -18.49
N ASN A 64 -6.69 1.28 -19.53
CA ASN A 64 -6.31 0.98 -20.91
C ASN A 64 -5.01 1.67 -21.30
N TYR A 65 -4.83 2.95 -20.93
CA TYR A 65 -3.60 3.66 -21.23
C TYR A 65 -2.38 3.05 -20.52
N LEU A 66 -2.57 2.55 -19.29
CA LEU A 66 -1.53 1.81 -18.58
C LEU A 66 -1.13 0.52 -19.31
N ILE A 67 -2.08 -0.21 -19.91
CA ILE A 67 -1.79 -1.37 -20.77
C ILE A 67 -0.98 -0.94 -22.00
N ASP A 68 -1.33 0.17 -22.65
CA ASP A 68 -0.59 0.69 -23.80
C ASP A 68 0.87 1.06 -23.45
N LEU A 69 1.08 1.67 -22.28
CA LEU A 69 2.43 1.97 -21.76
C LEU A 69 3.25 0.70 -21.48
N LEU A 70 2.62 -0.35 -20.95
CA LEU A 70 3.29 -1.60 -20.59
C LEU A 70 3.63 -2.48 -21.79
N THR A 71 2.88 -2.36 -22.88
CA THR A 71 3.05 -3.18 -24.08
C THR A 71 3.95 -2.54 -25.15
N ILE A 72 4.49 -1.34 -24.87
CA ILE A 72 5.29 -0.50 -25.77
C ILE A 72 4.66 -0.48 -27.17
N GLU A 73 3.58 0.28 -27.31
CA GLU A 73 2.87 0.43 -28.59
C GLU A 73 2.52 -0.92 -29.23
N ARG A 74 2.13 -1.91 -28.41
CA ARG A 74 1.68 -3.25 -28.82
C ARG A 74 2.75 -4.14 -29.46
N THR A 75 4.03 -3.94 -29.15
CA THR A 75 5.12 -4.79 -29.64
C THR A 75 5.56 -5.87 -28.65
N LYS A 76 5.16 -5.76 -27.37
CA LYS A 76 5.52 -6.70 -26.31
C LYS A 76 4.30 -7.26 -25.59
N ASN A 77 4.36 -8.56 -25.29
CA ASN A 77 3.39 -9.21 -24.41
C ASN A 77 3.56 -8.74 -22.95
N LEU A 78 2.45 -8.65 -22.22
CA LEU A 78 2.47 -8.40 -20.78
C LEU A 78 3.18 -9.55 -20.07
N SER A 79 4.22 -9.21 -19.30
CA SER A 79 4.90 -10.16 -18.41
C SER A 79 4.02 -10.50 -17.21
N GLU A 80 4.36 -11.55 -16.45
CA GLU A 80 3.63 -11.87 -15.22
C GLU A 80 3.75 -10.75 -14.17
N CYS A 81 4.88 -10.02 -14.11
CA CYS A 81 5.03 -8.84 -13.27
C CYS A 81 4.09 -7.71 -13.70
N ASP A 82 3.94 -7.48 -15.02
CA ASP A 82 3.03 -6.45 -15.53
C ASP A 82 1.58 -6.77 -15.18
N LYS A 83 1.19 -8.06 -15.24
CA LYS A 83 -0.15 -8.51 -14.87
C LYS A 83 -0.41 -8.41 -13.37
N GLU A 84 0.57 -8.77 -12.53
CA GLU A 84 0.49 -8.60 -11.07
C GLU A 84 0.36 -7.11 -10.71
N TYR A 85 1.14 -6.24 -11.37
CA TYR A 85 1.04 -4.80 -11.18
C TYR A 85 -0.30 -4.23 -11.62
N LEU A 86 -0.81 -4.61 -12.80
CA LEU A 86 -2.14 -4.18 -13.27
C LEU A 86 -3.24 -4.59 -12.29
N ASN A 87 -3.13 -5.78 -11.70
CA ASN A 87 -4.05 -6.21 -10.66
C ASN A 87 -3.95 -5.34 -9.40
N PHE A 88 -2.74 -5.07 -8.91
CA PHE A 88 -2.52 -4.19 -7.77
C PHE A 88 -3.05 -2.77 -8.03
N TRP A 89 -2.68 -2.16 -9.15
CA TRP A 89 -3.08 -0.81 -9.54
C TRP A 89 -4.60 -0.67 -9.57
N LEU A 90 -5.31 -1.62 -10.19
CA LEU A 90 -6.77 -1.57 -10.26
C LEU A 90 -7.43 -1.75 -8.88
N ASN A 91 -6.87 -2.60 -8.02
CA ASN A 91 -7.34 -2.72 -6.63
C ASN A 91 -7.12 -1.42 -5.85
N ASP A 92 -5.96 -0.77 -6.01
CA ASP A 92 -5.64 0.50 -5.34
C ASP A 92 -6.58 1.62 -5.78
N GLU A 93 -6.78 1.77 -7.09
CA GLU A 93 -7.69 2.78 -7.65
C GLU A 93 -9.14 2.55 -7.20
N LEU A 94 -9.63 1.31 -7.18
CA LEU A 94 -10.99 1.02 -6.73
C LEU A 94 -11.18 1.29 -5.23
N ARG A 95 -10.20 0.91 -4.38
CA ARG A 95 -10.26 1.09 -2.93
C ARG A 95 -10.09 2.56 -2.51
N THR A 96 -9.21 3.31 -3.15
CA THR A 96 -8.98 4.73 -2.84
C THR A 96 -10.04 5.65 -3.44
N THR A 97 -10.70 5.19 -4.51
CA THR A 97 -11.76 5.96 -5.14
C THR A 97 -13.07 5.86 -4.36
N ASP A 98 -13.53 4.70 -3.91
CA ASP A 98 -14.77 4.62 -3.14
C ASP A 98 -14.86 3.35 -2.27
N ASP A 99 -14.75 3.52 -0.95
CA ASP A 99 -14.89 2.44 0.05
C ASP A 99 -16.26 1.72 -0.02
N LYS A 100 -17.27 2.35 -0.65
CA LYS A 100 -18.61 1.79 -0.83
C LYS A 100 -18.85 1.26 -2.23
N SER A 101 -17.85 1.25 -3.10
CA SER A 101 -18.04 0.76 -4.47
C SER A 101 -18.47 -0.71 -4.45
N PRO A 102 -19.60 -1.06 -5.09
CA PRO A 102 -20.02 -2.46 -5.22
C PRO A 102 -19.16 -3.21 -6.24
N ILE A 103 -18.29 -2.51 -6.99
CA ILE A 103 -17.52 -3.10 -8.08
C ILE A 103 -16.43 -4.01 -7.53
N ARG A 104 -16.47 -5.25 -8.01
CA ARG A 104 -15.37 -6.21 -7.88
C ARG A 104 -14.48 -6.11 -9.12
N ILE A 105 -13.19 -6.41 -8.96
CA ILE A 105 -12.20 -6.44 -10.04
C ILE A 105 -12.70 -7.29 -11.22
N LYS A 106 -13.31 -8.44 -10.91
CA LYS A 106 -13.90 -9.33 -11.92
C LYS A 106 -14.98 -8.63 -12.75
N TYR A 107 -15.85 -7.83 -12.14
CA TYR A 107 -16.91 -7.13 -12.85
C TYR A 107 -16.34 -6.09 -13.83
N PHE A 108 -15.37 -5.30 -13.37
CA PHE A 108 -14.64 -4.36 -14.22
C PHE A 108 -14.02 -5.08 -15.43
N TYR A 109 -13.31 -6.19 -15.18
CA TYR A 109 -12.67 -6.98 -16.22
C TYR A 109 -13.67 -7.54 -17.24
N ASP A 110 -14.76 -8.16 -16.77
CA ASP A 110 -15.74 -8.80 -17.65
C ASP A 110 -16.42 -7.76 -18.58
N LYS A 111 -16.69 -6.55 -18.07
CA LYS A 111 -17.21 -5.44 -18.89
C LYS A 111 -16.19 -4.92 -19.90
N LEU A 112 -14.95 -4.72 -19.46
CA LEU A 112 -13.86 -4.27 -20.31
C LEU A 112 -13.63 -5.25 -21.47
N LYS A 113 -13.50 -6.55 -21.16
CA LYS A 113 -13.32 -7.62 -22.16
C LYS A 113 -14.47 -7.70 -23.15
N GLN A 114 -15.71 -7.51 -22.70
CA GLN A 114 -16.89 -7.53 -23.59
C GLN A 114 -16.85 -6.38 -24.62
N LYS A 115 -16.32 -5.22 -24.24
CA LYS A 115 -16.31 -4.02 -25.08
C LYS A 115 -15.05 -3.91 -25.94
N ILE A 116 -13.93 -4.44 -25.46
CA ILE A 116 -12.64 -4.33 -26.12
C ILE A 116 -12.11 -5.73 -26.42
N PRO A 117 -12.36 -6.26 -27.62
CA PRO A 117 -11.80 -7.54 -28.07
C PRO A 117 -10.31 -7.36 -28.41
N ASP A 118 -9.48 -7.23 -27.38
CA ASP A 118 -8.04 -6.97 -27.45
C ASP A 118 -7.24 -8.13 -26.82
N SER A 119 -6.12 -8.50 -27.44
CA SER A 119 -5.31 -9.65 -27.02
C SER A 119 -4.64 -9.44 -25.65
N TYR A 120 -4.26 -8.21 -25.31
CA TYR A 120 -3.67 -7.88 -24.01
C TYR A 120 -4.72 -7.98 -22.91
N ILE A 121 -5.93 -7.45 -23.14
CA ILE A 121 -7.05 -7.60 -22.20
C ILE A 121 -7.43 -9.08 -22.04
N ASN A 122 -7.47 -9.85 -23.12
CA ASN A 122 -7.71 -11.29 -23.05
C ASN A 122 -6.64 -12.01 -22.21
N SER A 123 -5.37 -11.58 -22.29
CA SER A 123 -4.26 -12.17 -21.51
C SER A 123 -4.35 -11.96 -19.99
N LEU A 124 -5.24 -11.06 -19.54
CA LEU A 124 -5.50 -10.77 -18.13
C LEU A 124 -6.54 -11.70 -17.48
N GLU A 125 -7.10 -12.64 -18.25
CA GLU A 125 -8.08 -13.60 -17.75
C GLU A 125 -7.53 -14.41 -16.56
N GLY A 126 -8.25 -14.36 -15.43
CA GLY A 126 -7.83 -15.03 -14.20
C GLY A 126 -6.64 -14.39 -13.48
N LYS A 127 -6.11 -13.26 -13.99
CA LYS A 127 -5.00 -12.50 -13.43
C LYS A 127 -5.45 -11.24 -12.68
N LEU A 128 -6.61 -10.70 -13.05
CA LEU A 128 -7.26 -9.64 -12.30
C LEU A 128 -8.24 -10.24 -11.28
N TYR A 129 -8.03 -9.97 -9.99
CA TYR A 129 -8.84 -10.46 -8.89
C TYR A 129 -8.80 -9.50 -7.70
N ASN A 130 -9.77 -9.61 -6.79
CA ASN A 130 -9.78 -8.83 -5.57
C ASN A 130 -8.65 -9.31 -4.65
N ILE A 131 -7.65 -8.45 -4.42
CA ILE A 131 -6.58 -8.73 -3.45
C ILE A 131 -7.19 -8.67 -2.04
N THR A 132 -6.82 -9.60 -1.17
CA THR A 132 -7.27 -9.57 0.23
C THR A 132 -6.78 -8.32 0.94
N ASP A 133 -7.52 -7.82 1.94
CA ASP A 133 -7.11 -6.60 2.66
C ASP A 133 -5.71 -6.71 3.25
N GLU A 134 -5.38 -7.86 3.82
CA GLU A 134 -4.05 -8.09 4.38
C GLU A 134 -2.93 -7.93 3.35
N HIS A 135 -3.07 -8.57 2.19
CA HIS A 135 -2.05 -8.51 1.14
C HIS A 135 -2.02 -7.15 0.45
N PHE A 136 -3.19 -6.54 0.24
CA PHE A 136 -3.30 -5.20 -0.34
C PHE A 136 -2.57 -4.17 0.53
N GLU A 137 -2.78 -4.22 1.85
CA GLU A 137 -2.10 -3.33 2.80
C GLU A 137 -0.57 -3.50 2.75
N ASN A 138 -0.07 -4.73 2.62
CA ASN A 138 1.37 -4.98 2.49
C ASN A 138 1.93 -4.35 1.19
N MET A 139 1.23 -4.53 0.06
CA MET A 139 1.63 -3.94 -1.21
C MET A 139 1.54 -2.41 -1.19
N ARG A 140 0.51 -1.86 -0.55
CA ARG A 140 0.31 -0.40 -0.43
C ARG A 140 1.46 0.25 0.33
N ILE A 141 1.89 -0.35 1.45
CA ILE A 141 3.04 0.13 2.23
C ILE A 141 4.28 0.19 1.34
N LEU A 142 4.60 -0.90 0.64
CA LEU A 142 5.75 -0.94 -0.27
C LEU A 142 5.62 0.10 -1.40
N ASN A 143 4.45 0.19 -2.03
CA ASN A 143 4.20 1.18 -3.08
C ASN A 143 4.39 2.62 -2.56
N ASN A 144 3.89 2.95 -1.37
CA ASN A 144 4.06 4.25 -0.75
C ASN A 144 5.52 4.57 -0.42
N LEU A 145 6.28 3.58 0.04
CA LEU A 145 7.72 3.70 0.26
C LEU A 145 8.46 4.09 -1.03
N TYR A 146 8.30 3.30 -2.09
CA TYR A 146 8.94 3.58 -3.38
C TYR A 146 8.46 4.89 -4.02
N LYS A 147 7.16 5.18 -3.93
CA LYS A 147 6.58 6.42 -4.48
C LYS A 147 7.12 7.66 -3.80
N ASN A 148 7.18 7.70 -2.48
CA ASN A 148 7.66 8.89 -1.77
C ASN A 148 9.19 9.01 -1.86
N TYR A 149 9.91 7.89 -1.87
CA TYR A 149 11.34 7.89 -2.19
C TYR A 149 11.61 8.50 -3.57
N GLY A 150 10.86 8.09 -4.60
CA GLY A 150 10.98 8.61 -5.97
C GLY A 150 10.68 10.10 -6.11
N LYS A 151 9.93 10.70 -5.17
CA LYS A 151 9.71 12.15 -5.10
C LYS A 151 10.86 12.91 -4.46
N ILE A 152 11.75 12.23 -3.74
CA ILE A 152 12.98 12.81 -3.20
C ILE A 152 14.08 12.68 -4.25
N PHE A 153 14.33 11.45 -4.72
CA PHE A 153 15.38 11.14 -5.69
C PHE A 153 14.79 10.50 -6.94
N ASN A 154 15.20 10.99 -8.11
CA ASN A 154 14.87 10.34 -9.37
C ASN A 154 15.79 9.11 -9.64
N GLU A 155 15.63 8.49 -10.80
CA GLU A 155 16.40 7.31 -11.21
C GLU A 155 17.91 7.57 -11.37
N GLU A 156 18.31 8.83 -11.57
CA GLU A 156 19.71 9.28 -11.66
C GLU A 156 20.29 9.67 -10.29
N HIS A 157 19.55 9.43 -9.21
CA HIS A 157 19.90 9.84 -7.84
C HIS A 157 20.04 11.37 -7.68
N ASN A 158 19.34 12.13 -8.52
CA ASN A 158 19.24 13.58 -8.40
C ASN A 158 18.05 13.95 -7.52
N VAL A 159 18.22 14.99 -6.70
CA VAL A 159 17.16 15.53 -5.85
C VAL A 159 16.10 16.22 -6.70
N VAL A 160 14.84 15.79 -6.60
CA VAL A 160 13.71 16.28 -7.43
C VAL A 160 12.53 16.87 -6.65
N CYS A 161 12.57 16.84 -5.32
CA CYS A 161 11.53 17.43 -4.45
C CYS A 161 11.47 18.97 -4.50
N GLY A 162 12.45 19.62 -5.14
CA GLY A 162 12.48 21.06 -5.45
C GLY A 162 12.72 22.00 -4.28
N ARG A 163 12.30 21.64 -3.05
CA ARG A 163 12.55 22.38 -1.80
C ARG A 163 12.78 21.42 -0.64
N LYS A 164 13.68 21.79 0.27
CA LYS A 164 14.07 21.00 1.45
C LYS A 164 12.88 20.49 2.25
N GLU A 165 11.90 21.34 2.51
CA GLU A 165 10.73 20.99 3.33
C GLU A 165 9.92 19.85 2.71
N LYS A 166 9.78 19.84 1.37
CA LYS A 166 9.10 18.74 0.66
C LYS A 166 9.91 17.44 0.71
N CYS A 167 11.23 17.53 0.60
CA CYS A 167 12.11 16.36 0.71
C CYS A 167 11.97 15.72 2.09
N LEU A 168 11.95 16.54 3.15
CA LEU A 168 11.72 16.09 4.53
C LEU A 168 10.31 15.52 4.72
N GLU A 169 9.28 16.11 4.13
CA GLU A 169 7.91 15.58 4.16
C GLU A 169 7.86 14.16 3.59
N TYR A 170 8.39 13.94 2.39
CA TYR A 170 8.44 12.61 1.78
C TYR A 170 9.30 11.63 2.56
N SER A 171 10.40 12.09 3.14
CA SER A 171 11.29 11.25 3.96
C SER A 171 10.60 10.82 5.26
N ASN A 172 9.80 11.69 5.89
CA ASN A 172 8.97 11.34 7.03
C ASN A 172 7.88 10.32 6.67
N ILE A 173 7.24 10.45 5.49
CA ILE A 173 6.29 9.44 5.01
C ILE A 173 6.99 8.08 4.84
N CYS A 174 8.21 8.07 4.27
CA CYS A 174 8.99 6.84 4.17
C CYS A 174 9.27 6.22 5.55
N TYR A 175 9.60 7.03 6.56
CA TYR A 175 9.79 6.58 7.94
C TYR A 175 8.52 5.91 8.50
N ASP A 176 7.37 6.58 8.39
CA ASP A 176 6.10 6.11 8.97
C ASP A 176 5.58 4.84 8.29
N GLU A 177 5.67 4.77 6.95
CA GLU A 177 5.30 3.58 6.18
C GLU A 177 6.24 2.40 6.49
N TYR A 178 7.54 2.66 6.61
CA TYR A 178 8.52 1.61 6.93
C TYR A 178 8.30 1.06 8.33
N LYS A 179 8.03 1.95 9.31
CA LYS A 179 7.64 1.56 10.67
C LYS A 179 6.39 0.68 10.65
N THR A 180 5.36 1.10 9.93
CA THR A 180 4.11 0.33 9.79
C THR A 180 4.37 -1.05 9.16
N GLY A 181 5.22 -1.11 8.13
CA GLY A 181 5.68 -2.35 7.52
C GLY A 181 6.39 -3.28 8.52
N LEU A 182 7.32 -2.75 9.32
CA LEU A 182 8.00 -3.52 10.36
C LEU A 182 7.02 -4.08 11.40
N ILE A 183 6.04 -3.28 11.84
CA ILE A 183 4.99 -3.75 12.77
C ILE A 183 4.27 -4.98 12.22
N ARG A 184 3.92 -4.96 10.93
CA ARG A 184 3.27 -6.09 10.26
C ARG A 184 4.19 -7.30 10.14
N CYS A 185 5.48 -7.08 9.91
CA CYS A 185 6.49 -8.13 9.89
C CYS A 185 6.63 -8.89 11.21
N PHE A 186 6.49 -8.21 12.34
CA PHE A 186 6.49 -8.89 13.65
C PHE A 186 5.28 -9.79 13.85
N ASN A 187 4.12 -9.36 13.37
CA ASN A 187 2.88 -10.10 13.54
C ASN A 187 2.78 -11.27 12.55
N LYS A 188 3.44 -11.16 11.39
CA LYS A 188 3.43 -12.15 10.31
C LYS A 188 4.76 -12.14 9.54
N HIS A 189 5.49 -13.25 9.60
CA HIS A 189 6.65 -13.45 8.74
C HIS A 189 6.20 -13.74 7.30
N GLY A 190 6.76 -13.02 6.33
CA GLY A 190 6.44 -13.24 4.92
C GLY A 190 7.16 -12.28 3.97
N LYS A 191 6.77 -12.32 2.69
CA LYS A 191 7.37 -11.57 1.58
C LYS A 191 7.49 -10.07 1.81
N LEU A 192 6.57 -9.47 2.58
CA LEU A 192 6.66 -8.05 2.97
C LEU A 192 8.01 -7.74 3.64
N CYS A 193 8.50 -8.61 4.52
CA CYS A 193 9.73 -8.37 5.28
C CYS A 193 10.97 -8.45 4.41
N GLU A 194 10.96 -9.37 3.44
CA GLU A 194 12.00 -9.47 2.43
C GLU A 194 12.04 -8.21 1.56
N GLU A 195 10.89 -7.72 1.11
CA GLU A 195 10.80 -6.49 0.32
C GLU A 195 11.17 -5.23 1.13
N LEU A 196 10.79 -5.15 2.41
CA LEU A 196 11.23 -4.07 3.29
C LEU A 196 12.75 -4.06 3.48
N SER A 197 13.37 -5.23 3.61
CA SER A 197 14.84 -5.32 3.68
C SER A 197 15.50 -4.82 2.39
N LYS A 198 14.93 -5.13 1.22
CA LYS A 198 15.42 -4.62 -0.06
C LYS A 198 15.26 -3.10 -0.15
N PHE A 199 14.09 -2.58 0.25
CA PHE A 199 13.85 -1.14 0.31
C PHE A 199 14.84 -0.43 1.22
N LYS A 200 15.07 -0.94 2.44
CA LYS A 200 16.04 -0.37 3.39
C LYS A 200 17.44 -0.31 2.80
N ASN A 201 17.89 -1.40 2.17
CA ASN A 201 19.21 -1.45 1.55
C ASN A 201 19.34 -0.37 0.47
N MET A 202 18.36 -0.26 -0.43
CA MET A 202 18.31 0.78 -1.45
C MET A 202 18.28 2.19 -0.86
N TYR A 203 17.44 2.44 0.14
CA TYR A 203 17.31 3.73 0.83
C TYR A 203 18.66 4.22 1.40
N ILE A 204 19.50 3.29 1.86
CA ILE A 204 20.82 3.58 2.41
C ILE A 204 21.90 3.62 1.32
N SER A 205 21.97 2.61 0.46
CA SER A 205 23.12 2.35 -0.42
C SER A 205 23.08 3.14 -1.73
N GLU A 206 21.90 3.43 -2.27
CA GLU A 206 21.78 4.11 -3.57
C GLU A 206 22.00 5.62 -3.45
N ASN A 207 21.99 6.18 -2.24
CA ASN A 207 22.04 7.64 -2.05
C ASN A 207 23.38 8.18 -1.55
N THR A 208 24.35 7.33 -1.25
CA THR A 208 25.69 7.79 -0.84
C THR A 208 26.41 8.57 -1.94
N ASN A 209 26.01 8.35 -3.20
CA ASN A 209 26.52 9.04 -4.38
C ASN A 209 25.50 10.03 -4.98
N ALA A 210 24.35 10.26 -4.32
CA ALA A 210 23.37 11.24 -4.77
C ALA A 210 24.08 12.59 -4.84
N THR A 211 23.99 13.26 -5.99
CA THR A 211 24.65 14.57 -6.13
C THR A 211 24.03 15.51 -5.12
N LEU A 212 24.83 15.91 -4.12
CA LEU A 212 24.42 16.86 -3.09
C LEU A 212 23.96 18.14 -3.81
N SER A 213 22.65 18.35 -3.85
CA SER A 213 22.10 19.60 -4.34
C SER A 213 22.18 20.63 -3.21
N GLY A 214 22.26 21.92 -3.54
CA GLY A 214 22.09 22.97 -2.54
C GLY A 214 20.69 23.00 -1.89
N VAL A 215 19.77 22.12 -2.29
CA VAL A 215 18.39 22.04 -1.79
C VAL A 215 18.23 20.96 -0.71
N PHE A 216 18.81 19.79 -0.92
CA PHE A 216 18.70 18.65 -0.01
C PHE A 216 19.88 17.69 -0.22
N SER A 217 20.30 17.04 0.85
CA SER A 217 21.36 16.03 0.85
C SER A 217 20.96 14.73 1.55
N TYR A 218 21.72 13.67 1.30
CA TYR A 218 21.44 12.34 1.87
C TYR A 218 21.44 12.32 3.39
N ASP A 219 22.34 13.05 4.04
CA ASP A 219 22.45 13.17 5.50
C ASP A 219 21.24 13.83 6.16
N GLU A 220 20.40 14.51 5.37
CA GLU A 220 19.15 15.12 5.83
C GLU A 220 17.96 14.16 5.74
N LEU A 221 18.12 12.97 5.16
CA LEU A 221 17.09 11.95 5.18
C LEU A 221 16.78 11.52 6.61
N LYS A 222 15.49 11.33 6.87
CA LYS A 222 15.03 10.65 8.07
C LYS A 222 15.56 9.22 8.07
N GLU A 223 16.32 8.89 9.12
CA GLU A 223 16.80 7.53 9.34
C GLU A 223 15.62 6.58 9.56
N LEU A 224 15.55 5.50 8.77
CA LEU A 224 14.51 4.48 8.92
C LEU A 224 14.66 3.78 10.27
N PRO A 225 13.55 3.50 10.98
CA PRO A 225 13.60 2.90 12.30
C PRO A 225 14.21 1.50 12.25
N ARG A 226 15.00 1.15 13.27
CA ARG A 226 15.59 -0.18 13.36
C ARG A 226 14.54 -1.18 13.80
N HIS A 227 14.70 -2.42 13.37
CA HIS A 227 13.82 -3.52 13.74
C HIS A 227 13.71 -3.65 15.27
N GLU A 228 14.83 -3.61 15.98
CA GLU A 228 14.88 -3.69 17.45
C GLU A 228 14.11 -2.55 18.15
N ASP A 229 14.20 -1.32 17.63
CA ASP A 229 13.50 -0.17 18.21
C ASP A 229 11.98 -0.34 18.08
N VAL A 230 11.50 -0.72 16.89
CA VAL A 230 10.07 -0.97 16.66
C VAL A 230 9.58 -2.16 17.49
N GLN A 231 10.39 -3.21 17.61
CA GLN A 231 10.07 -4.37 18.45
C GLN A 231 9.92 -3.98 19.91
N TYR A 232 10.83 -3.14 20.43
CA TYR A 232 10.78 -2.64 21.80
C TYR A 232 9.56 -1.76 22.03
N GLU A 233 9.24 -0.84 21.11
CA GLU A 233 8.03 -0.02 21.22
C GLU A 233 6.76 -0.85 21.26
N LEU A 234 6.65 -1.86 20.38
CA LEU A 234 5.51 -2.77 20.33
C LEU A 234 5.39 -3.60 21.60
N TYR A 235 6.40 -4.42 21.90
CA TYR A 235 6.31 -5.43 22.97
C TYR A 235 6.71 -4.91 24.34
N GLY A 236 7.67 -3.98 24.41
CA GLY A 236 8.06 -3.31 25.66
C GLY A 236 6.96 -2.40 26.20
N GLY A 237 6.27 -1.65 25.33
CA GLY A 237 5.08 -0.88 25.69
C GLY A 237 3.93 -1.77 26.18
N LEU A 238 3.66 -2.88 25.48
CA LEU A 238 2.65 -3.87 25.86
C LEU A 238 2.97 -4.56 27.20
N ASN A 239 4.22 -4.94 27.43
CA ASN A 239 4.65 -5.57 28.68
C ASN A 239 4.60 -4.56 29.85
N SER A 240 5.01 -3.32 29.62
CA SER A 240 4.86 -2.23 30.61
C SER A 240 3.39 -2.03 31.00
N TRP A 241 2.48 -1.99 30.01
CA TRP A 241 1.03 -1.88 30.25
C TRP A 241 0.46 -3.08 31.02
N LYS A 242 0.83 -4.32 30.64
CA LYS A 242 0.42 -5.54 31.35
C LYS A 242 0.90 -5.54 32.79
N ASN A 243 2.13 -5.11 33.04
CA ASN A 243 2.68 -5.03 34.38
C ASN A 243 1.98 -3.94 35.22
N LEU A 244 1.70 -2.77 34.62
CA LEU A 244 0.98 -1.68 35.28
C LEU A 244 -0.45 -2.12 35.68
N THR A 245 -1.16 -2.79 34.77
CA THR A 245 -2.51 -3.30 35.04
C THR A 245 -2.52 -4.40 36.10
N MET A 246 -1.58 -5.34 36.08
CA MET A 246 -1.43 -6.33 37.16
C MET A 246 -1.16 -5.71 38.53
N MET A 247 -0.36 -4.63 38.58
CA MET A 247 -0.07 -3.90 39.82
C MET A 247 -1.33 -3.20 40.38
N ILE A 248 -2.15 -2.61 39.50
CA ILE A 248 -3.44 -2.00 39.88
C ILE A 248 -4.41 -3.05 40.43
N PHE A 249 -4.52 -4.22 39.81
CA PHE A 249 -5.40 -5.30 40.28
C PHE A 249 -4.97 -5.88 41.64
N SER A 250 -3.67 -5.95 41.93
CA SER A 250 -3.17 -6.45 43.22
C SER A 250 -3.40 -5.46 44.38
N ILE A 251 -3.41 -4.16 44.10
CA ILE A 251 -3.77 -3.11 45.08
C ILE A 251 -5.29 -3.05 45.30
N LEU A 252 -6.10 -3.17 44.25
CA LEU A 252 -7.56 -3.11 44.36
C LEU A 252 -8.16 -4.39 44.96
N GLY A 253 -7.62 -5.57 44.64
CA GLY A 253 -8.09 -6.84 45.21
C GLY A 253 -7.90 -6.92 46.73
N SER A 254 -6.80 -6.36 47.24
CA SER A 254 -6.50 -6.32 48.68
C SER A 254 -7.37 -5.31 49.44
N THR A 255 -7.69 -4.16 48.84
CA THR A 255 -8.58 -3.16 49.47
C THR A 255 -10.06 -3.59 49.48
N ILE A 256 -10.54 -4.25 48.43
CA ILE A 256 -11.89 -4.84 48.39
C ILE A 256 -12.03 -5.95 49.45
N GLY A 257 -11.03 -6.82 49.59
CA GLY A 257 -11.03 -7.86 50.62
C GLY A 257 -11.09 -7.29 52.05
N LEU A 258 -10.35 -6.22 52.33
CA LEU A 258 -10.39 -5.52 53.61
C LEU A 258 -11.75 -4.85 53.86
N LEU A 259 -12.35 -4.22 52.86
CA LEU A 259 -13.68 -3.62 52.98
C LEU A 259 -14.76 -4.67 53.27
N PHE A 260 -14.72 -5.84 52.63
CA PHE A 260 -15.62 -6.95 52.95
C PHE A 260 -15.41 -7.50 54.36
N TYR A 261 -14.16 -7.59 54.82
CA TYR A 261 -13.84 -8.01 56.19
C TYR A 261 -14.41 -7.03 57.21
N PHE A 262 -14.18 -5.72 57.05
CA PHE A 262 -14.73 -4.70 57.94
C PHE A 262 -16.26 -4.63 57.91
N TYR A 263 -16.88 -4.76 56.72
CA TYR A 263 -18.33 -4.85 56.58
C TYR A 263 -18.91 -6.04 57.36
N LYS A 264 -18.28 -7.22 57.25
CA LYS A 264 -18.70 -8.43 57.96
C LYS A 264 -18.55 -8.28 59.48
N VAL A 265 -17.44 -7.73 59.97
CA VAL A 265 -17.23 -7.48 61.41
C VAL A 265 -18.25 -6.50 61.97
N LYS A 266 -18.60 -5.44 61.23
CA LYS A 266 -19.60 -4.46 61.65
C LYS A 266 -21.01 -5.06 61.77
N ASN A 267 -21.39 -5.98 60.88
CA ASN A 267 -22.70 -6.65 60.92
C ASN A 267 -22.79 -7.77 61.97
N ILE A 268 -21.68 -8.30 62.47
CA ILE A 268 -21.69 -9.32 63.56
C ILE A 268 -21.83 -8.67 64.94
N ASN A 269 -21.39 -7.42 65.09
CA ASN A 269 -21.39 -6.67 66.35
C ASN A 269 -22.57 -5.69 66.49
N SER A 270 -23.60 -5.79 65.64
CA SER A 270 -24.86 -5.04 65.72
C SER A 270 -26.02 -5.98 65.99
#